data_AF-X0YUX6-F1
#
_entry.id   AF-X0YUX6-F1
#
_cell.length_a   1.000
_cell.length_b   1.000
_cell.length_c   1.000
_cell.angle_alpha   90.00
_cell.angle_beta   90.00
_cell.angle_gamma   90.00
#
_symmetry.space_group_name_H-M   'P 1'
#
loop_
_entity.id
_entity.type
_entity.pdbx_description
1 polymer ?
#
loop_
_entity_poly.entity_id
_entity_poly.type
_entity_poly.pdbx_seq_one_letter_code
_entity_poly.pdbx_strand_id
1 'polypeptide(L)'
;DADPFSLRATSERSSQLNWLLAVDESILVFSAYSQFQARPADADVLTPTTAIILRLSNLESNPDIRPKLAGPQVLFGTREFGYTHFREYTFFESTQRKIGLNLGGSNDVTLNLPKYIDGFVTHWDVGETVDTAVAITPADRKTMYVYKYLWGSAQSGLAKQQASFSKWVFKQDVQWVKFMDNVLWLVLTDESGTYSCQIASDEMETPDALQLH
;
A
#
# COMPACT_ATOMS: atom_id res chain seq x y z
N ASP A 1 -25.16 -14.54 -19.65
CA ASP A 1 -24.30 -13.34 -19.56
C ASP A 1 -24.12 -12.75 -18.17
N ALA A 2 -25.01 -13.03 -17.21
CA ALA A 2 -24.81 -12.66 -15.80
C ALA A 2 -24.46 -13.88 -14.91
N ASP A 3 -24.16 -15.02 -15.53
CA ASP A 3 -23.87 -16.26 -14.82
C ASP A 3 -22.51 -16.19 -14.12
N PRO A 4 -22.37 -16.74 -12.89
CA PRO A 4 -21.08 -16.83 -12.24
C PRO A 4 -20.06 -17.57 -13.13
N PHE A 5 -18.85 -17.04 -13.21
CA PHE A 5 -17.78 -17.66 -13.97
C PHE A 5 -16.50 -17.79 -13.18
N SER A 6 -15.62 -18.66 -13.66
CA SER A 6 -14.33 -18.93 -13.05
C SER A 6 -13.23 -18.75 -14.08
N LEU A 7 -12.21 -18.00 -13.70
CA LEU A 7 -10.99 -17.83 -14.46
C LEU A 7 -9.84 -18.49 -13.71
N ARG A 8 -8.89 -19.05 -14.47
CA ARG A 8 -7.68 -19.64 -13.91
C ARG A 8 -6.48 -18.85 -14.40
N ALA A 9 -5.64 -18.43 -13.47
CA ALA A 9 -4.34 -17.86 -13.77
C ALA A 9 -3.28 -18.96 -13.71
N THR A 10 -2.31 -18.90 -14.60
CA THR A 10 -1.12 -19.76 -14.54
C THR A 10 -0.02 -19.03 -13.80
N SER A 11 0.59 -19.68 -12.82
CA SER A 11 1.75 -19.19 -12.09
C SER A 11 2.82 -20.28 -12.01
N GLU A 12 4.09 -19.88 -11.85
CA GLU A 12 5.21 -20.82 -11.68
C GLU A 12 5.18 -21.51 -10.31
N ARG A 13 4.63 -20.84 -9.30
CA ARG A 13 4.47 -21.36 -7.95
C ARG A 13 3.00 -21.38 -7.56
N SER A 14 2.57 -22.45 -6.90
CA SER A 14 1.25 -22.50 -6.27
C SER A 14 1.19 -21.51 -5.12
N SER A 15 0.23 -20.60 -5.14
CA SER A 15 0.04 -19.59 -4.09
C SER A 15 -1.43 -19.25 -3.95
N GLN A 16 -1.86 -18.95 -2.73
CA GLN A 16 -3.20 -18.43 -2.48
C GLN A 16 -3.27 -16.96 -2.90
N LEU A 17 -4.40 -16.55 -3.46
CA LEU A 17 -4.68 -15.15 -3.73
C LEU A 17 -5.14 -14.51 -2.42
N ASN A 18 -4.32 -13.62 -1.85
CA ASN A 18 -4.52 -13.03 -0.53
C ASN A 18 -5.38 -11.77 -0.59
N TRP A 19 -5.16 -10.92 -1.58
CA TRP A 19 -5.82 -9.61 -1.66
C TRP A 19 -6.27 -9.27 -3.08
N LEU A 20 -7.40 -8.58 -3.17
CA LEU A 20 -7.94 -8.02 -4.40
C LEU A 20 -8.16 -6.52 -4.21
N LEU A 21 -7.64 -5.72 -5.13
CA LEU A 21 -7.79 -4.26 -5.16
C LEU A 21 -8.39 -3.86 -6.50
N ALA A 22 -9.54 -3.19 -6.47
CA ALA A 22 -10.06 -2.52 -7.65
C ALA A 22 -9.23 -1.27 -7.93
N VAL A 23 -8.68 -1.17 -9.14
CA VAL A 23 -7.84 -0.05 -9.59
C VAL A 23 -8.21 0.26 -11.03
N ASP A 24 -8.77 1.45 -11.23
CA ASP A 24 -9.21 1.94 -12.54
C ASP A 24 -10.20 0.94 -13.19
N GLU A 25 -9.93 0.48 -14.42
CA GLU A 25 -10.75 -0.49 -15.15
C GLU A 25 -10.39 -1.96 -14.86
N SER A 26 -9.60 -2.23 -13.81
CA SER A 26 -9.06 -3.56 -13.53
C SER A 26 -9.07 -3.93 -12.05
N ILE A 27 -8.84 -5.22 -11.78
CA ILE A 27 -8.64 -5.73 -10.43
C ILE A 27 -7.21 -6.23 -10.34
N LEU A 28 -6.43 -5.62 -9.44
CA LEU A 28 -5.13 -6.15 -9.03
C LEU A 28 -5.33 -7.24 -8.01
N VAL A 29 -4.66 -8.36 -8.24
CA VAL A 29 -4.74 -9.54 -7.39
C VAL A 29 -3.34 -9.84 -6.88
N PHE A 30 -3.21 -9.94 -5.57
CA PHE A 30 -1.95 -10.20 -4.88
C PHE A 30 -1.97 -11.59 -4.28
N SER A 31 -0.92 -12.36 -4.56
CA SER A 31 -0.55 -13.54 -3.80
C SER A 31 0.74 -13.26 -3.03
N ALA A 32 1.12 -14.19 -2.14
CA ALA A 32 2.38 -14.09 -1.43
C ALA A 32 3.61 -14.03 -2.35
N TYR A 33 3.53 -14.57 -3.58
CA TYR A 33 4.69 -14.71 -4.49
C TYR A 33 4.52 -14.02 -5.85
N SER A 34 3.33 -13.50 -6.18
CA SER A 34 3.04 -12.96 -7.50
C SER A 34 1.91 -11.95 -7.48
N GLN A 35 1.91 -11.07 -8.47
CA GLN A 35 0.86 -10.08 -8.68
C GLN A 35 0.25 -10.32 -10.05
N PHE A 36 -1.07 -10.16 -10.13
CA PHE A 36 -1.85 -10.35 -11.34
C PHE A 36 -2.78 -9.16 -11.56
N GLN A 37 -3.19 -8.96 -12.79
CA GLN A 37 -4.24 -8.04 -13.18
C GLN A 37 -5.35 -8.82 -13.87
N ALA A 38 -6.54 -8.81 -13.27
CA ALA A 38 -7.75 -9.29 -13.90
C ALA A 38 -8.44 -8.10 -14.59
N ARG A 39 -8.64 -8.22 -15.91
CA ARG A 39 -9.29 -7.19 -16.72
C ARG A 39 -10.05 -7.81 -17.90
N PRO A 40 -10.98 -7.08 -18.52
CA PRO A 40 -11.45 -7.45 -19.84
C PRO A 40 -10.31 -7.38 -20.87
N ALA A 41 -10.29 -8.31 -21.82
CA ALA A 41 -9.29 -8.34 -22.89
C ALA A 41 -9.46 -7.15 -23.85
N ASP A 42 -10.65 -7.04 -24.45
CA ASP A 42 -11.00 -6.13 -25.54
C ASP A 42 -12.46 -5.60 -25.43
N ALA A 43 -13.00 -5.50 -24.21
CA ALA A 43 -14.38 -5.07 -23.97
C ALA A 43 -14.49 -4.21 -22.71
N ASP A 44 -15.57 -3.43 -22.56
CA ASP A 44 -15.79 -2.60 -21.36
C ASP A 44 -16.37 -3.40 -20.18
N VAL A 45 -16.76 -4.66 -20.40
CA VAL A 45 -17.44 -5.49 -19.41
C VAL A 45 -16.65 -6.78 -19.15
N LEU A 46 -16.50 -7.11 -17.87
CA LEU A 46 -15.90 -8.34 -17.40
C LEU A 46 -16.93 -9.49 -17.51
N THR A 47 -16.79 -10.31 -18.56
CA THR A 47 -17.68 -11.46 -18.82
C THR A 47 -16.87 -12.76 -18.91
N PRO A 48 -17.50 -13.95 -18.85
CA PRO A 48 -16.78 -15.22 -18.92
C PRO A 48 -15.94 -15.37 -20.20
N THR A 49 -16.35 -14.74 -21.30
CA THR A 49 -15.68 -14.81 -22.60
C THR A 49 -14.65 -13.70 -22.83
N THR A 50 -14.77 -12.57 -22.11
CA THR A 50 -13.87 -11.40 -22.28
C THR A 50 -12.83 -11.29 -21.18
N ALA A 51 -13.05 -11.89 -20.02
CA ALA A 51 -12.21 -11.70 -18.86
C ALA A 51 -10.90 -12.49 -18.97
N ILE A 52 -9.79 -11.82 -18.71
CA ILE A 52 -8.44 -12.40 -18.73
C ILE A 52 -7.72 -12.07 -17.43
N ILE A 53 -6.78 -12.94 -17.04
CA ILE A 53 -5.86 -12.68 -15.93
C ILE A 53 -4.44 -12.66 -16.48
N LEU A 54 -3.78 -11.52 -16.31
CA LEU A 54 -2.41 -11.30 -16.72
C LEU A 54 -1.51 -11.28 -15.50
N ARG A 55 -0.37 -11.98 -15.55
CA ARG A 55 0.64 -11.88 -14.51
C ARG A 55 1.45 -10.59 -14.69
N LEU A 56 1.57 -9.81 -13.63
CA LEU A 56 2.35 -8.57 -13.60
C LEU A 56 3.80 -8.84 -13.19
N SER A 57 4.01 -9.54 -12.08
CA SER A 57 5.34 -9.85 -11.54
C SER A 57 5.33 -11.04 -10.59
N ASN A 58 6.52 -11.57 -10.31
CA ASN A 58 6.76 -12.64 -9.33
C ASN A 58 7.43 -12.07 -8.05
N LEU A 59 6.95 -10.93 -7.55
CA LEU A 59 7.53 -10.33 -6.34
C LEU A 59 6.92 -10.96 -5.09
N GLU A 60 7.78 -11.31 -4.13
CA GLU A 60 7.32 -11.80 -2.84
C GLU A 60 6.78 -10.63 -2.02
N SER A 61 5.50 -10.70 -1.63
CA SER A 61 4.82 -9.66 -0.88
C SER A 61 4.40 -10.17 0.49
N ASN A 62 4.20 -9.26 1.44
CA ASN A 62 3.69 -9.59 2.77
C ASN A 62 2.18 -9.92 2.66
N PRO A 63 1.76 -11.20 2.81
CA PRO A 63 0.36 -11.58 2.65
C PRO A 63 -0.50 -11.15 3.85
N ASP A 64 0.11 -10.82 4.99
CA ASP A 64 -0.60 -10.53 6.24
C ASP A 64 -1.15 -9.09 6.28
N ILE A 65 -0.71 -8.23 5.36
CA ILE A 65 -1.18 -6.85 5.25
C ILE A 65 -1.76 -6.59 3.87
N ARG A 66 -2.88 -5.88 3.85
CA ARG A 66 -3.57 -5.50 2.61
C ARG A 66 -2.76 -4.42 1.87
N PRO A 67 -2.46 -4.56 0.56
CA PRO A 67 -1.99 -3.47 -0.29
C PRO A 67 -2.98 -2.29 -0.28
N LYS A 68 -2.51 -1.06 -0.49
CA LYS A 68 -3.35 0.14 -0.41
C LYS A 68 -3.10 1.09 -1.56
N LEU A 69 -4.15 1.79 -1.98
CA LEU A 69 -4.03 2.93 -2.87
C LEU A 69 -3.37 4.08 -2.10
N ALA A 70 -2.49 4.82 -2.79
CA ALA A 70 -1.71 5.90 -2.20
C ALA A 70 -1.52 7.02 -3.23
N GLY A 71 -2.61 7.74 -3.52
CA GLY A 71 -2.68 8.64 -4.66
C GLY A 71 -2.68 7.85 -5.98
N PRO A 72 -1.78 8.15 -6.94
CA PRO A 72 -1.77 7.53 -8.28
C PRO A 72 -1.19 6.10 -8.36
N GLN A 73 -0.95 5.47 -7.22
CA GLN A 73 -0.15 4.25 -7.12
C GLN A 73 -0.74 3.28 -6.10
N VAL A 74 -0.35 2.02 -6.21
CA VAL A 74 -0.66 0.99 -5.21
C VAL A 74 0.61 0.66 -4.45
N LEU A 75 0.61 0.92 -3.14
CA LEU A 75 1.67 0.55 -2.22
C LEU A 75 1.41 -0.84 -1.63
N PHE A 76 2.48 -1.63 -1.49
CA PHE A 76 2.44 -2.92 -0.85
C PHE A 76 3.78 -3.24 -0.16
N GLY A 77 3.70 -3.99 0.94
CA GLY A 77 4.90 -4.39 1.68
C GLY A 77 5.53 -5.64 1.07
N THR A 78 6.86 -5.67 0.99
CA THR A 78 7.69 -6.84 0.68
C THR A 78 8.60 -7.15 1.86
N ARG A 79 9.14 -8.37 1.88
CA ARG A 79 9.98 -8.88 2.97
C ARG A 79 11.38 -9.13 2.43
N GLU A 80 12.38 -8.41 2.93
CA GLU A 80 13.77 -8.56 2.49
C GLU A 80 14.69 -8.67 3.71
N PHE A 81 15.35 -9.82 3.89
CA PHE A 81 16.37 -10.06 4.93
C PHE A 81 15.97 -9.66 6.37
N GLY A 82 14.69 -9.82 6.73
CA GLY A 82 14.16 -9.47 8.06
C GLY A 82 13.67 -8.02 8.19
N TYR A 83 13.80 -7.22 7.13
CA TYR A 83 13.30 -5.85 7.04
C TYR A 83 12.07 -5.80 6.13
N THR A 84 11.17 -4.85 6.42
CA THR A 84 10.07 -4.53 5.50
C THR A 84 10.53 -3.51 4.48
N HIS A 85 10.24 -3.80 3.22
CA HIS A 85 10.35 -2.84 2.13
C HIS A 85 8.94 -2.46 1.67
N PHE A 86 8.79 -1.25 1.14
CA PHE A 86 7.55 -0.84 0.48
C PHE A 86 7.82 -0.65 -1.00
N ARG A 87 6.95 -1.27 -1.80
CA ARG A 87 6.97 -1.16 -3.25
C ARG A 87 5.69 -0.52 -3.75
N GLU A 88 5.79 0.15 -4.90
CA GLU A 88 4.68 0.86 -5.53
C GLU A 88 4.48 0.44 -6.97
N TYR A 89 3.24 0.20 -7.38
CA TYR A 89 2.87 0.18 -8.80
C TYR A 89 2.33 1.52 -9.22
N THR A 90 2.85 2.07 -10.30
CA THR A 90 2.33 3.28 -10.94
C THR A 90 1.51 2.92 -12.17
N PHE A 91 0.35 3.56 -12.34
CA PHE A 91 -0.60 3.27 -13.43
C PHE A 91 -0.69 4.39 -14.50
N PHE A 92 0.07 5.47 -14.33
CA PHE A 92 0.07 6.62 -15.23
C PHE A 92 1.07 6.40 -16.38
N GLU A 93 0.69 6.83 -17.61
CA GLU A 93 1.42 6.69 -18.88
C GLU A 93 1.38 5.32 -19.59
N SER A 94 0.19 4.91 -20.05
CA SER A 94 0.06 3.77 -20.98
C SER A 94 -0.05 4.17 -22.46
N THR A 95 0.67 5.19 -22.93
CA THR A 95 1.02 5.30 -24.36
C THR A 95 2.05 4.24 -24.77
N GLN A 96 2.65 3.54 -23.82
CA GLN A 96 3.53 2.39 -24.06
C GLN A 96 2.98 1.07 -23.50
N ARG A 97 1.75 0.71 -23.88
CA ARG A 97 1.19 -0.66 -23.73
C ARG A 97 2.03 -1.79 -24.42
N LYS A 98 3.25 -1.50 -24.90
CA LYS A 98 4.13 -2.43 -25.66
C LYS A 98 5.63 -2.35 -25.32
N ILE A 99 6.02 -1.81 -24.16
CA ILE A 99 7.30 -2.20 -23.55
C ILE A 99 6.93 -3.16 -22.42
N GLY A 100 6.78 -4.46 -22.64
CA GLY A 100 7.78 -5.33 -23.26
C GLY A 100 8.42 -6.11 -22.13
N LEU A 101 7.79 -7.24 -21.75
CA LEU A 101 8.46 -8.39 -21.10
C LEU A 101 9.44 -8.10 -19.94
N ASN A 102 9.29 -7.00 -19.23
CA ASN A 102 9.82 -6.75 -17.89
C ASN A 102 8.59 -6.47 -17.01
N LEU A 103 8.13 -7.48 -16.26
CA LEU A 103 8.36 -7.52 -14.82
C LEU A 103 7.84 -6.22 -14.20
N GLY A 104 6.57 -6.27 -13.77
CA GLY A 104 5.69 -5.15 -13.43
C GLY A 104 6.39 -3.93 -12.87
N GLY A 105 6.01 -2.75 -13.36
CA GLY A 105 6.52 -1.41 -13.03
C GLY A 105 6.37 -1.05 -11.56
N SER A 106 7.01 -1.85 -10.72
CA SER A 106 7.05 -1.77 -9.29
C SER A 106 8.37 -1.13 -8.89
N ASN A 107 8.31 0.04 -8.29
CA ASN A 107 9.49 0.69 -7.74
C ASN A 107 9.55 0.44 -6.23
N ASP A 108 10.76 0.27 -5.69
CA ASP A 108 10.97 0.14 -4.25
C ASP A 108 11.26 1.52 -3.66
N VAL A 109 10.30 2.07 -2.90
CA VAL A 109 10.46 3.39 -2.27
C VAL A 109 11.46 3.38 -1.13
N THR A 110 11.73 2.21 -0.58
CA THR A 110 12.70 1.98 0.51
C THR A 110 14.07 1.54 -0.01
N LEU A 111 14.31 1.55 -1.32
CA LEU A 111 15.55 1.07 -1.94
C LEU A 111 16.82 1.75 -1.39
N ASN A 112 16.76 3.05 -1.11
CA ASN A 112 17.87 3.82 -0.54
C ASN A 112 18.03 3.63 0.98
N LEU A 113 17.08 2.96 1.63
CA LEU A 113 16.95 2.79 3.07
C LEU A 113 16.58 1.32 3.43
N PRO A 114 17.34 0.31 2.96
CA PRO A 114 16.93 -1.10 3.00
C PRO A 114 16.86 -1.73 4.40
N LYS A 115 17.38 -1.05 5.42
CA LYS A 115 17.35 -1.51 6.82
C LYS A 115 16.56 -0.58 7.73
N TYR A 116 15.68 0.24 7.15
CA TYR A 116 15.01 1.30 7.89
C TYR A 116 13.85 0.81 8.74
N ILE A 117 13.05 -0.12 8.21
CA ILE A 117 11.87 -0.72 8.85
C ILE A 117 12.24 -2.14 9.30
N ASP A 118 12.52 -2.29 10.59
CA ASP A 118 12.95 -3.57 11.15
C ASP A 118 11.75 -4.48 11.45
N GLY A 119 11.88 -5.76 11.12
CA GLY A 119 10.81 -6.73 11.19
C GLY A 119 9.74 -6.56 10.10
N PHE A 120 8.69 -7.36 10.21
CA PHE A 120 7.59 -7.38 9.23
C PHE A 120 6.41 -6.55 9.72
N VAL A 121 5.97 -5.60 8.88
CA VAL A 121 4.79 -4.77 9.16
C VAL A 121 3.56 -5.64 9.36
N THR A 122 2.84 -5.37 10.46
CA THR A 122 1.59 -6.07 10.82
C THR A 122 0.37 -5.16 10.70
N HIS A 123 0.54 -3.86 10.92
CA HIS A 123 -0.51 -2.87 10.74
C HIS A 123 0.06 -1.64 10.04
N TRP A 124 -0.70 -1.12 9.08
CA TRP A 124 -0.32 0.07 8.33
C TRP A 124 -1.55 0.69 7.69
N ASP A 125 -1.47 1.98 7.39
CA ASP A 125 -2.51 2.67 6.65
C ASP A 125 -1.99 3.86 5.85
N VAL A 126 -2.80 4.30 4.88
CA VAL A 126 -2.52 5.43 4.01
C VAL A 126 -3.61 6.47 4.20
N GLY A 127 -3.22 7.67 4.60
CA GLY A 127 -4.07 8.85 4.60
C GLY A 127 -4.02 9.47 3.22
N GLU A 128 -5.01 9.15 2.39
CA GLU A 128 -5.01 9.55 0.96
C GLU A 128 -5.04 11.07 0.78
N THR A 129 -5.83 11.81 1.56
CA THR A 129 -5.88 13.28 1.43
C THR A 129 -4.63 13.97 1.98
N VAL A 130 -3.98 13.36 2.97
CA VAL A 130 -2.76 13.90 3.59
C VAL A 130 -1.50 13.29 2.98
N ASP A 131 -1.58 12.52 1.89
CA ASP A 131 -0.46 11.88 1.20
C ASP A 131 0.60 11.25 2.14
N THR A 132 0.13 10.53 3.15
CA THR A 132 0.97 9.95 4.21
C THR A 132 0.64 8.49 4.44
N ALA A 133 1.63 7.61 4.37
CA ALA A 133 1.51 6.24 4.83
C ALA A 133 2.21 6.07 6.17
N VAL A 134 1.61 5.28 7.06
CA VAL A 134 2.20 4.91 8.35
C VAL A 134 2.22 3.41 8.51
N ALA A 135 3.25 2.87 9.13
CA ALA A 135 3.40 1.45 9.39
C ALA A 135 4.03 1.19 10.75
N ILE A 136 3.63 0.09 11.39
CA ILE A 136 4.21 -0.40 12.64
C ILE A 136 4.65 -1.86 12.49
N THR A 137 5.67 -2.24 13.24
CA THR A 137 6.20 -3.61 13.26
C THR A 137 6.23 -4.15 14.69
N PRO A 138 6.17 -5.48 14.88
CA PRO A 138 6.29 -6.08 16.20
C PRO A 138 7.73 -6.06 16.73
N ALA A 139 8.73 -5.75 15.90
CA ALA A 139 10.14 -5.67 16.30
C ALA A 139 10.43 -4.41 17.13
N ASP A 140 9.79 -3.29 16.78
CA ASP A 140 9.80 -2.06 17.57
C ASP A 140 8.40 -1.45 17.60
N ARG A 141 7.69 -1.69 18.72
CA ARG A 141 6.32 -1.21 18.92
C ARG A 141 6.22 0.26 19.30
N LYS A 142 7.33 0.91 19.63
CA LYS A 142 7.35 2.32 20.02
C LYS A 142 7.65 3.24 18.84
N THR A 143 8.16 2.69 17.75
CA THR A 143 8.42 3.42 16.51
C THR A 143 7.31 3.18 15.51
N MET A 144 6.70 4.27 15.05
CA MET A 144 5.89 4.29 13.84
C MET A 144 6.71 4.85 12.69
N TYR A 145 6.76 4.10 11.59
CA TYR A 145 7.44 4.51 10.37
C TYR A 145 6.49 5.30 9.50
N VAL A 146 6.91 6.47 9.04
CA VAL A 146 6.08 7.41 8.29
C VAL A 146 6.71 7.64 6.93
N TYR A 147 5.92 7.45 5.88
CA TYR A 147 6.27 7.75 4.51
C TYR A 147 5.36 8.86 3.99
N LYS A 148 5.95 10.05 3.76
CA LYS A 148 5.27 11.21 3.20
C LYS A 148 5.65 11.34 1.74
N TYR A 149 4.65 11.42 0.87
CA TYR A 149 4.86 11.60 -0.55
C TYR A 149 4.14 12.85 -1.06
N LEU A 150 4.58 13.35 -2.20
CA LEU A 150 3.90 14.44 -2.91
C LEU A 150 4.01 14.19 -4.40
N TRP A 151 2.88 14.27 -5.07
CA TRP A 151 2.78 14.22 -6.52
C TRP A 151 2.45 15.61 -7.05
N GLY A 152 3.12 16.01 -8.12
CA GLY A 152 2.86 17.29 -8.78
C GLY A 152 2.98 17.17 -10.28
N SER A 153 2.47 18.18 -11.00
CA SER A 153 2.65 18.24 -12.44
C SER A 153 4.11 18.53 -12.78
N ALA A 154 4.70 17.72 -13.63
CA ALA A 154 5.94 17.97 -14.35
C ALA A 154 5.64 18.23 -15.84
N GLN A 155 6.63 18.71 -16.59
CA GLN A 155 6.44 19.03 -18.03
C GLN A 155 5.98 17.81 -18.86
N SER A 156 6.24 16.58 -18.40
CA SER A 156 5.87 15.34 -19.08
C SER A 156 4.65 14.63 -18.50
N GLY A 157 4.01 15.14 -17.44
CA GLY A 157 2.87 14.46 -16.79
C GLY A 157 2.87 14.60 -15.27
N LEU A 158 2.33 13.60 -14.57
CA LEU A 158 2.35 13.55 -13.10
C LEU A 158 3.68 12.92 -12.64
N ALA A 159 4.43 13.61 -11.78
CA ALA A 159 5.70 13.11 -11.25
C ALA A 159 5.74 13.21 -9.73
N LYS A 160 6.44 12.27 -9.09
CA LYS A 160 6.67 12.29 -7.65
C LYS A 160 7.72 13.35 -7.34
N GLN A 161 7.30 14.40 -6.65
CA GLN A 161 8.16 15.51 -6.24
C GLN A 161 8.80 15.28 -4.88
N GLN A 162 8.12 14.52 -4.02
CA GLN A 162 8.64 14.17 -2.70
C GLN A 162 8.41 12.69 -2.38
N ALA A 163 9.44 12.10 -1.79
CA ALA A 163 9.40 10.78 -1.15
C ALA A 163 10.30 10.88 0.09
N SER A 164 9.71 11.09 1.26
CA SER A 164 10.46 11.25 2.51
C SER A 164 10.02 10.24 3.55
N PHE A 165 11.00 9.79 4.34
CA PHE A 165 10.79 8.85 5.44
C PHE A 165 11.14 9.52 6.76
N SER A 166 10.28 9.33 7.75
CA SER A 166 10.51 9.75 9.13
C SER A 166 10.02 8.68 10.10
N LYS A 167 10.37 8.85 11.38
CA LYS A 167 9.92 8.00 12.48
C LYS A 167 9.25 8.87 13.52
N TRP A 168 8.09 8.43 14.02
CA TRP A 168 7.47 8.97 15.21
C TRP A 168 7.69 7.99 16.35
N VAL A 169 8.26 8.47 17.45
CA VAL A 169 8.64 7.63 18.60
C VAL A 169 7.72 7.93 19.77
N PHE A 170 7.01 6.92 20.22
CA PHE A 170 6.03 7.00 21.31
C PHE A 170 6.64 6.47 22.61
N LYS A 171 6.09 6.91 23.75
CA LYS A 171 6.44 6.35 25.06
C LYS A 171 5.75 5.00 25.29
N GLN A 172 4.54 4.86 24.75
CA GLN A 172 3.71 3.66 24.78
C GLN A 172 3.93 2.76 23.56
N ASP A 173 3.48 1.52 23.65
CA ASP A 173 3.46 0.60 22.51
C ASP A 173 2.27 0.90 21.60
N VAL A 174 2.54 1.13 20.32
CA VAL A 174 1.53 1.29 19.27
C VAL A 174 1.08 -0.08 18.82
N GLN A 175 -0.19 -0.41 19.08
CA GLN A 175 -0.77 -1.72 18.72
C GLN A 175 -1.47 -1.69 17.37
N TRP A 176 -2.01 -0.54 16.99
CA TRP A 176 -2.84 -0.40 15.78
C TRP A 176 -2.86 1.03 15.29
N VAL A 177 -3.02 1.19 13.97
CA VAL A 177 -3.07 2.48 13.28
C VAL A 177 -4.08 2.44 12.14
N LYS A 178 -4.82 3.54 11.94
CA LYS A 178 -5.72 3.72 10.79
C LYS A 178 -6.05 5.19 10.54
N PHE A 179 -6.06 5.59 9.28
CA PHE A 179 -6.61 6.88 8.87
C PHE A 179 -8.13 6.78 8.70
N MET A 180 -8.85 7.69 9.36
CA MET A 180 -10.29 7.87 9.21
C MET A 180 -10.57 9.37 9.20
N ASP A 181 -11.27 9.85 8.18
CA ASP A 181 -11.57 11.28 7.98
C ASP A 181 -10.32 12.17 8.05
N ASN A 182 -9.21 11.72 7.45
CA ASN A 182 -7.90 12.40 7.44
C ASN A 182 -7.22 12.56 8.80
N VAL A 183 -7.78 11.95 9.84
CA VAL A 183 -7.20 11.84 11.17
C VAL A 183 -6.59 10.46 11.34
N LEU A 184 -5.36 10.41 11.87
CA LEU A 184 -4.73 9.15 12.22
C LEU A 184 -5.20 8.70 13.59
N TRP A 185 -5.91 7.58 13.64
CA TRP A 185 -6.31 6.91 14.87
C TRP A 185 -5.29 5.85 15.26
N LEU A 186 -4.96 5.80 16.56
CA LEU A 186 -4.01 4.86 17.13
C LEU A 186 -4.61 4.17 18.35
N VAL A 187 -4.25 2.90 18.53
CA VAL A 187 -4.43 2.20 19.81
C VAL A 187 -3.07 2.07 20.46
N LEU A 188 -2.93 2.66 21.65
CA LEU A 188 -1.70 2.65 22.44
C LEU A 188 -1.89 1.80 23.69
N THR A 189 -0.83 1.13 24.14
CA THR A 189 -0.84 0.36 25.39
C THR A 189 0.40 0.62 26.22
N ASP A 190 0.22 0.66 27.54
CA ASP A 190 1.29 0.63 28.53
C ASP A 190 0.90 -0.24 29.75
N GLU A 191 1.68 -0.16 30.83
CA GLU A 191 1.40 -0.89 32.07
C GLU A 191 0.09 -0.49 32.75
N SER A 192 -0.41 0.73 32.48
CA SER A 192 -1.60 1.30 33.11
C SER A 192 -2.88 0.99 32.33
N GLY A 193 -2.79 0.77 31.01
CA GLY A 193 -3.96 0.38 30.23
C GLY A 193 -3.81 0.49 28.72
N THR A 194 -4.98 0.48 28.05
CA THR A 194 -5.14 0.67 26.60
C THR A 194 -5.86 1.98 26.34
N TYR A 195 -5.35 2.77 25.42
CA TYR A 195 -5.86 4.10 25.09
C TYR A 195 -6.14 4.21 23.59
N SER A 196 -7.23 4.89 23.25
CA SER A 196 -7.48 5.36 21.89
C SER A 196 -6.94 6.79 21.77
N CYS A 197 -6.05 7.01 20.80
CA CYS A 197 -5.45 8.31 20.52
C CYS A 197 -5.75 8.71 19.07
N GLN A 198 -5.74 10.01 18.81
CA GLN A 198 -5.87 10.55 17.46
C GLN A 198 -4.78 11.60 17.23
N ILE A 199 -4.21 11.60 16.03
CA ILE A 199 -3.27 12.62 15.55
C ILE A 199 -3.93 13.26 14.33
N ALA A 200 -4.30 14.53 14.46
CA ALA A 200 -4.84 15.34 13.39
C ALA A 200 -3.77 16.30 12.88
N SER A 201 -3.96 16.82 11.67
CA SER A 201 -3.16 17.95 11.19
C SER A 201 -3.66 19.23 11.85
N ASP A 202 -2.75 20.17 12.14
CA ASP A 202 -3.06 21.50 12.68
C ASP A 202 -4.15 22.24 11.88
N GLU A 203 -4.23 22.01 10.56
CA GLU A 203 -5.25 22.59 9.68
C GLU A 203 -6.68 22.08 9.95
N MET A 204 -6.82 20.93 10.61
CA MET A 204 -8.08 20.34 11.03
C MET A 204 -8.43 20.64 12.49
N GLU A 205 -7.56 21.34 13.23
CA GLU A 205 -7.78 21.62 14.63
C GLU A 205 -8.89 22.66 14.82
N THR A 206 -9.98 22.23 15.45
CA THR A 206 -10.92 23.17 16.06
C THR A 206 -10.32 23.69 17.38
N PRO A 207 -10.32 25.01 17.65
CA PRO A 207 -9.63 25.62 18.80
C PRO A 207 -9.95 25.06 20.19
N ASP A 208 -11.04 24.32 20.34
CA ASP A 208 -11.57 23.86 21.64
C ASP A 208 -11.35 22.35 21.93
N ALA A 209 -10.66 21.61 21.07
CA ALA A 209 -10.38 20.19 21.31
C ALA A 209 -9.15 19.99 22.21
N LEU A 210 -9.26 19.10 23.21
CA LEU A 210 -8.18 18.82 24.16
C LEU A 210 -7.01 18.14 23.45
N GLN A 211 -5.91 18.86 23.32
CA GLN A 211 -4.66 18.44 22.69
C GLN A 211 -3.85 17.55 23.64
N LEU A 212 -3.53 16.32 23.23
CA LEU A 212 -2.50 15.51 23.87
C LEU A 212 -1.29 15.48 22.94
N HIS A 213 -0.29 16.31 23.23
CA HIS A 213 1.06 16.21 22.67
C HIS A 213 1.84 15.08 23.34
#